data_AF-A0A925GT87-F1
#
_entry.id   AF-A0A925GT87-F1
#
_cell.length_a   1.000
_cell.length_b   1.000
_cell.length_c   1.000
_cell.angle_alpha   90.00
_cell.angle_beta   90.00
_cell.angle_gamma   90.00
#
_symmetry.space_group_name_H-M   'P 1'
#
loop_
_entity.id
_entity.type
_entity.pdbx_description
1 polymer ?
#
loop_
_entity_poly.entity_id
_entity_poly.type
_entity_poly.pdbx_seq_one_letter_code
_entity_poly.pdbx_strand_id
1 'polypeptide(L)'
;MILSRREWLTLAAASVAKGQSALGVTFTDIAARAGLTEPIVYGGTTRKLYILETNGCGVAFFDYDNDGWLDILLLTGSRLPANPTNLKGGVATNRLYRNNRNGTFTDVTKRAGLERTMWASGVCVGDFDNDGSEDLFITGWGENVLYRNNGNGTF
;
A
#
# COMPACT_ATOMS: atom_id res chain seq x y z
N MET A 1 1.78 -49.63 34.08
CA MET A 1 2.43 -48.50 34.77
C MET A 1 3.10 -47.65 33.70
N ILE A 2 2.51 -46.49 33.39
CA ILE A 2 2.82 -45.64 32.24
C ILE A 2 3.95 -44.68 32.63
N LEU A 3 5.07 -44.69 31.92
CA LEU A 3 6.17 -43.73 32.12
C LEU A 3 5.94 -42.45 31.29
N SER A 4 6.31 -41.32 31.89
CA SER A 4 5.79 -39.97 31.61
C SER A 4 6.59 -39.12 30.60
N ARG A 5 5.88 -38.19 29.95
CA ARG A 5 6.32 -37.12 29.02
C ARG A 5 7.26 -36.05 29.60
N ARG A 6 8.49 -36.38 30.02
CA ARG A 6 9.48 -35.34 30.38
C ARG A 6 10.92 -35.79 30.12
N GLU A 7 11.38 -35.76 28.88
CA GLU A 7 12.81 -35.93 28.55
C GLU A 7 13.12 -35.64 27.08
N TRP A 8 12.90 -34.41 26.61
CA TRP A 8 13.57 -33.90 25.40
C TRP A 8 13.89 -32.41 25.56
N LEU A 9 15.07 -32.17 26.13
CA LEU A 9 16.10 -31.28 25.60
C LEU A 9 15.65 -29.89 25.12
N THR A 10 15.91 -28.93 26.00
CA THR A 10 16.54 -27.63 25.71
C THR A 10 17.27 -27.62 24.37
N LEU A 11 16.69 -26.94 23.38
CA LEU A 11 17.42 -26.48 22.20
C LEU A 11 17.45 -24.96 22.22
N ALA A 12 18.69 -24.48 22.15
CA ALA A 12 19.15 -23.11 22.20
C ALA A 12 18.22 -22.09 21.56
N ALA A 13 18.07 -20.95 22.24
CA ALA A 13 17.76 -19.69 21.59
C ALA A 13 18.83 -19.45 20.50
N ALA A 14 18.49 -19.79 19.26
CA ALA A 14 19.30 -19.39 18.12
C ALA A 14 19.22 -17.87 18.01
N SER A 15 20.31 -17.19 18.39
CA SER A 15 20.54 -15.83 17.93
C SER A 15 20.52 -15.88 16.41
N VAL A 16 19.55 -15.20 15.79
CA VAL A 16 19.57 -14.96 14.36
C VAL A 16 20.82 -14.13 14.09
N ALA A 17 21.86 -14.77 13.56
CA ALA A 17 23.02 -14.07 13.07
C ALA A 17 22.52 -13.13 11.96
N LYS A 18 22.62 -11.82 12.17
CA LYS A 18 22.47 -10.84 11.09
C LYS A 18 23.56 -11.15 10.07
N GLY A 19 23.21 -11.82 8.97
CA GLY A 19 24.12 -12.02 7.86
C GLY A 19 24.63 -10.66 7.43
N GLN A 20 25.94 -10.43 7.59
CA GLN A 20 26.58 -9.25 6.99
C GLN A 20 26.36 -9.34 5.48
N SER A 21 25.71 -8.31 4.93
CA SER A 21 25.60 -8.17 3.49
C SER A 21 26.99 -8.17 2.89
N ALA A 22 27.19 -8.93 1.81
CA ALA A 22 28.45 -8.98 1.08
C ALA A 22 28.87 -7.60 0.53
N LEU A 23 27.93 -6.64 0.46
CA LEU A 23 28.16 -5.26 0.05
C LEU A 23 28.33 -4.28 1.23
N GLY A 24 28.29 -4.75 2.48
CA GLY A 24 28.34 -3.90 3.68
C GLY A 24 27.06 -3.09 3.94
N VAL A 25 26.00 -3.27 3.15
CA VAL A 25 24.73 -2.53 3.27
C VAL A 25 23.65 -3.43 3.88
N THR A 26 22.98 -2.95 4.93
CA THR A 26 21.83 -3.64 5.52
C THR A 26 20.54 -2.90 5.17
N PHE A 27 19.57 -3.62 4.59
CA PHE A 27 18.21 -3.12 4.45
C PHE A 27 17.38 -3.54 5.66
N THR A 28 16.54 -2.63 6.16
CA THR A 28 15.59 -2.90 7.23
C THR A 28 14.20 -2.55 6.76
N ASP A 29 13.28 -3.49 6.84
CA ASP A 29 11.87 -3.21 6.62
C ASP A 29 11.33 -2.39 7.81
N ILE A 30 10.89 -1.17 7.50
CA ILE A 30 10.26 -0.26 8.46
C ILE A 30 8.79 0.02 8.14
N ALA A 31 8.19 -0.62 7.14
CA ALA A 31 6.86 -0.27 6.63
C ALA A 31 5.81 -0.27 7.76
N ALA A 32 5.79 -1.34 8.56
CA ALA A 32 4.90 -1.43 9.71
C ALA A 32 5.15 -0.36 10.78
N ARG A 33 6.41 0.01 11.03
CA ARG A 33 6.77 1.07 11.98
C ARG A 33 6.44 2.46 11.46
N ALA A 34 6.49 2.64 10.14
CA ALA A 34 6.12 3.87 9.46
C ALA A 34 4.61 4.00 9.27
N GLY A 35 3.79 3.01 9.61
CA GLY A 35 2.33 3.05 9.43
C GLY A 35 1.85 2.65 8.02
N LEU A 36 2.74 2.14 7.17
CA LEU A 36 2.42 1.64 5.83
C LEU A 36 2.11 0.13 5.89
N THR A 37 0.97 -0.22 6.49
CA THR A 37 0.65 -1.62 6.83
C THR A 37 -0.27 -2.32 5.84
N GLU A 38 -1.00 -1.58 5.02
CA GLU A 38 -1.98 -2.16 4.11
C GLU A 38 -1.31 -2.81 2.88
N PRO A 39 -1.69 -4.05 2.53
CA PRO A 39 -1.09 -4.72 1.38
C PRO A 39 -1.62 -4.13 0.07
N ILE A 40 -0.72 -3.98 -0.90
CA ILE A 40 -1.12 -3.74 -2.29
C ILE A 40 -1.71 -5.05 -2.85
N VAL A 41 -2.98 -5.00 -3.26
CA VAL A 41 -3.67 -6.14 -3.88
C VAL A 41 -3.71 -5.96 -5.38
N TYR A 42 -3.11 -6.91 -6.12
CA TYR A 42 -3.13 -6.89 -7.58
C TYR A 42 -3.25 -8.32 -8.13
N GLY A 43 -4.42 -8.91 -7.93
CA GLY A 43 -4.74 -10.30 -8.24
C GLY A 43 -4.47 -11.30 -7.13
N GLY A 44 -4.50 -12.59 -7.48
CA GLY A 44 -4.28 -13.68 -6.53
C GLY A 44 -2.91 -13.65 -5.84
N THR A 45 -2.85 -14.16 -4.61
CA THR A 45 -1.62 -14.24 -3.80
C THR A 45 -0.79 -15.49 -4.09
N THR A 46 -1.41 -16.55 -4.62
CA THR A 46 -0.75 -17.83 -4.91
C THR A 46 -0.56 -18.09 -6.41
N ARG A 47 -1.40 -17.49 -7.25
CA ARG A 47 -1.37 -17.63 -8.71
C ARG A 47 -1.99 -16.40 -9.38
N LYS A 48 -1.53 -16.11 -10.59
CA LYS A 48 -2.14 -15.14 -11.50
C LYS A 48 -2.91 -15.88 -12.59
N LEU A 49 -4.19 -15.55 -12.75
CA LEU A 49 -5.11 -16.18 -13.71
C LEU A 49 -5.42 -15.27 -14.90
N TYR A 50 -5.26 -13.95 -14.74
CA TYR A 50 -5.56 -12.97 -15.78
C TYR A 50 -4.36 -12.08 -16.04
N ILE A 51 -4.19 -11.62 -17.30
CA ILE A 51 -3.09 -10.73 -17.72
C ILE A 51 -3.05 -9.45 -16.88
N LEU A 52 -4.22 -8.93 -16.50
CA LEU A 52 -4.36 -7.75 -15.63
C LEU A 52 -3.60 -7.92 -14.30
N GLU A 53 -3.51 -9.14 -13.77
CA GLU A 53 -2.85 -9.46 -12.51
C GLU A 53 -1.33 -9.56 -12.58
N THR A 54 -0.78 -9.56 -13.80
CA THR A 54 0.67 -9.64 -14.04
C THR A 54 1.33 -8.26 -14.00
N ASN A 55 0.57 -7.21 -14.35
CA ASN A 55 1.07 -5.84 -14.28
C ASN A 55 1.09 -5.38 -12.83
N GLY A 56 2.00 -4.48 -12.46
CA GLY A 56 1.93 -3.79 -11.17
C GLY A 56 0.98 -2.60 -11.23
N CYS A 57 0.93 -1.85 -10.14
CA CYS A 57 0.29 -0.54 -10.05
C CYS A 57 1.32 0.55 -9.70
N GLY A 58 0.93 1.81 -9.89
CA GLY A 58 1.78 2.97 -9.61
C GLY A 58 1.78 3.45 -8.16
N VAL A 59 2.66 4.42 -7.92
CA VAL A 59 2.76 5.21 -6.68
C VAL A 59 2.95 6.68 -7.07
N ALA A 60 2.45 7.59 -6.25
CA ALA A 60 2.79 9.02 -6.32
C ALA A 60 3.31 9.52 -4.97
N PHE A 61 4.30 10.41 -5.04
CA PHE A 61 4.77 11.22 -3.93
C PHE A 61 4.44 12.67 -4.26
N PHE A 62 3.64 13.34 -3.42
CA PHE A 62 3.12 14.67 -3.68
C PHE A 62 2.58 15.31 -2.38
N ASP A 63 2.38 16.62 -2.34
CA ASP A 63 1.94 17.34 -1.14
C ASP A 63 0.42 17.56 -1.20
N TYR A 64 -0.37 16.59 -0.71
CA TYR A 64 -1.83 16.60 -0.96
C TYR A 64 -2.57 17.68 -0.16
N ASP A 65 -1.98 18.14 0.96
CA ASP A 65 -2.56 19.15 1.84
C ASP A 65 -1.77 20.46 1.91
N ASN A 66 -0.83 20.67 0.98
CA ASN A 66 0.00 21.87 0.83
C ASN A 66 0.73 22.25 2.14
N ASP A 67 1.17 21.24 2.90
CA ASP A 67 1.78 21.41 4.20
C ASP A 67 3.32 21.48 4.16
N GLY A 68 3.88 21.34 2.95
CA GLY A 68 5.30 21.38 2.62
C GLY A 68 6.00 20.03 2.71
N TRP A 69 5.27 18.92 2.92
CA TRP A 69 5.82 17.58 3.04
C TRP A 69 5.19 16.62 2.05
N LEU A 70 6.02 15.80 1.43
CA LEU A 70 5.52 14.78 0.51
C LEU A 70 4.79 13.67 1.27
N ASP A 71 3.57 13.41 0.80
CA ASP A 71 2.69 12.32 1.15
C ASP A 71 2.80 11.18 0.13
N ILE A 72 2.08 10.08 0.35
CA ILE A 72 2.17 8.89 -0.50
C ILE A 72 0.78 8.43 -0.93
N LEU A 73 0.56 8.34 -2.23
CA LEU A 73 -0.56 7.61 -2.81
C LEU A 73 -0.08 6.26 -3.36
N LEU A 74 -0.55 5.16 -2.79
CA LEU A 74 -0.37 3.82 -3.32
C LEU A 74 -1.63 3.40 -4.07
N LEU A 75 -1.45 3.07 -5.35
CA LEU A 75 -2.53 2.49 -6.15
C LEU A 75 -2.73 1.02 -5.81
N THR A 76 -3.91 0.52 -6.10
CA THR A 76 -4.20 -0.91 -5.95
C THR A 76 -5.14 -1.40 -7.04
N GLY A 77 -5.26 -2.72 -7.12
CA GLY A 77 -6.17 -3.41 -8.01
C GLY A 77 -7.25 -4.12 -7.23
N SER A 78 -7.56 -5.35 -7.62
CA SER A 78 -8.45 -6.22 -6.85
C SER A 78 -8.09 -7.68 -7.11
N ARG A 79 -8.98 -8.62 -6.76
CA ARG A 79 -8.84 -10.04 -7.06
C ARG A 79 -9.93 -10.49 -8.02
N LEU A 80 -9.57 -11.32 -9.01
CA LEU A 80 -10.51 -11.90 -9.96
C LEU A 80 -10.63 -13.43 -9.80
N PRO A 81 -11.81 -14.03 -10.07
CA PRO A 81 -13.09 -13.34 -10.31
C PRO A 81 -13.57 -12.63 -9.04
N ALA A 82 -14.28 -11.50 -9.19
CA ALA A 82 -14.80 -10.74 -8.07
C ALA A 82 -15.74 -11.65 -7.25
N ASN A 83 -15.26 -12.18 -6.12
CA ASN A 83 -16.06 -12.98 -5.22
C ASN A 83 -16.55 -12.07 -4.07
N PRO A 84 -17.80 -11.60 -4.09
CA PRO A 84 -18.32 -10.73 -3.04
C PRO A 84 -18.44 -11.43 -1.67
N THR A 85 -18.31 -12.76 -1.60
CA THR A 85 -18.53 -13.54 -0.37
C THR A 85 -17.27 -14.20 0.21
N ASN A 86 -16.10 -14.07 -0.42
CA ASN A 86 -14.83 -14.61 0.12
C ASN A 86 -13.80 -13.50 0.40
N LEU A 87 -14.21 -12.55 1.24
CA LEU A 87 -13.44 -11.40 1.70
C LEU A 87 -12.37 -11.74 2.75
N LYS A 88 -11.73 -12.92 2.70
CA LYS A 88 -10.41 -13.06 3.34
C LYS A 88 -9.38 -12.28 2.49
N GLY A 89 -9.50 -10.95 2.49
CA GLY A 89 -8.67 -10.03 1.72
C GLY A 89 -9.35 -8.78 1.15
N GLY A 90 -10.67 -8.62 1.33
CA GLY A 90 -11.40 -7.38 1.04
C GLY A 90 -11.50 -6.97 -0.44
N VAL A 91 -12.41 -6.04 -0.72
CA VAL A 91 -12.31 -5.14 -1.87
C VAL A 91 -11.15 -4.20 -1.57
N ALA A 92 -10.12 -4.18 -2.41
CA ALA A 92 -8.99 -3.28 -2.21
C ALA A 92 -9.31 -1.90 -2.79
N THR A 93 -8.85 -0.87 -2.09
CA THR A 93 -8.99 0.53 -2.48
C THR A 93 -7.63 1.19 -2.44
N ASN A 94 -7.42 2.22 -3.26
CA ASN A 94 -6.18 3.01 -3.24
C ASN A 94 -5.92 3.53 -1.82
N ARG A 95 -4.67 3.87 -1.50
CA ARG A 95 -4.27 4.32 -0.16
C ARG A 95 -3.53 5.64 -0.23
N LEU A 96 -4.09 6.68 0.37
CA LEU A 96 -3.41 7.95 0.59
C LEU A 96 -2.92 8.01 2.04
N TYR A 97 -1.62 8.23 2.19
CA TYR A 97 -0.92 8.28 3.47
C TYR A 97 -0.33 9.68 3.67
N ARG A 98 -0.84 10.39 4.69
CA ARG A 98 -0.32 11.68 5.12
C ARG A 98 0.98 11.49 5.90
N ASN A 99 2.00 12.27 5.60
CA ASN A 99 3.27 12.31 6.31
C ASN A 99 3.13 13.03 7.66
N ASN A 100 3.46 12.33 8.76
CA ASN A 100 3.41 12.89 10.11
C ASN A 100 4.68 13.67 10.49
N ARG A 101 5.62 13.86 9.56
CA ARG A 101 6.88 14.61 9.73
C ARG A 101 7.85 14.03 10.78
N ASN A 102 7.63 12.78 11.16
CA ASN A 102 8.43 12.06 12.15
C ASN A 102 8.83 10.66 11.67
N GLY A 103 8.79 10.43 10.35
CA GLY A 103 9.06 9.14 9.72
C GLY A 103 7.88 8.16 9.78
N THR A 104 6.70 8.60 10.20
CA THR A 104 5.47 7.82 10.17
C THR A 104 4.42 8.47 9.27
N PHE A 105 3.41 7.69 8.91
CA PHE A 105 2.32 8.07 8.04
C PHE A 105 0.97 7.71 8.66
N THR A 106 -0.06 8.46 8.30
CA THR A 106 -1.45 8.20 8.66
C THR A 106 -2.28 7.96 7.41
N ASP A 107 -3.01 6.86 7.36
CA ASP A 107 -3.99 6.61 6.29
C ASP A 107 -5.12 7.65 6.39
N VAL A 108 -5.24 8.47 5.34
CA VAL A 108 -6.26 9.51 5.20
C VAL A 108 -7.19 9.24 4.02
N THR A 109 -7.09 8.08 3.38
CA THR A 109 -7.79 7.70 2.13
C THR A 109 -9.28 8.03 2.20
N LYS A 110 -9.96 7.53 3.24
CA LYS A 110 -11.39 7.71 3.43
C LYS A 110 -11.77 9.17 3.62
N ARG A 111 -11.01 9.88 4.45
CA ARG A 111 -11.24 11.30 4.74
C ARG A 111 -11.02 12.16 3.50
N ALA A 112 -10.05 11.80 2.68
CA ALA A 112 -9.70 12.50 1.46
C ALA A 112 -10.63 12.20 0.27
N GLY A 113 -11.61 11.28 0.41
CA GLY A 113 -12.52 10.94 -0.69
C GLY A 113 -11.94 9.96 -1.72
N LEU A 114 -10.80 9.33 -1.44
CA LEU A 114 -10.08 8.47 -2.38
C LEU A 114 -10.32 6.96 -2.18
N GLU A 115 -11.35 6.57 -1.41
CA GLU A 115 -11.77 5.16 -1.25
C GLU A 115 -12.46 4.67 -2.54
N ARG A 116 -11.68 4.44 -3.59
CA ARG A 116 -12.17 3.91 -4.87
C ARG A 116 -11.63 2.52 -5.12
N THR A 117 -12.55 1.62 -5.46
CA THR A 117 -12.22 0.30 -5.99
C THR A 117 -12.09 0.37 -7.50
N MET A 118 -10.90 0.08 -8.00
CA MET A 118 -10.65 -0.05 -9.43
C MET A 118 -9.41 -0.91 -9.65
N TRP A 119 -9.17 -1.30 -10.89
CA TRP A 119 -7.90 -1.91 -11.27
C TRP A 119 -6.91 -0.81 -11.67
N ALA A 120 -6.33 -0.10 -10.70
CA ALA A 120 -5.53 1.10 -10.97
C ALA A 120 -4.12 0.75 -11.48
N SER A 121 -3.76 1.31 -12.64
CA SER A 121 -2.49 1.03 -13.32
C SER A 121 -1.42 2.08 -13.02
N GLY A 122 -1.73 3.37 -13.18
CA GLY A 122 -0.78 4.45 -13.02
C GLY A 122 -1.45 5.75 -12.59
N VAL A 123 -0.65 6.67 -12.05
CA VAL A 123 -1.10 7.98 -11.57
C VAL A 123 -0.18 9.07 -12.13
N CYS A 124 -0.79 10.20 -12.49
CA CYS A 124 -0.11 11.47 -12.75
C CYS A 124 -0.59 12.49 -11.72
N VAL A 125 0.32 13.34 -11.25
CA VAL A 125 0.05 14.44 -10.33
C VAL A 125 0.28 15.75 -11.06
N GLY A 126 -0.60 16.72 -10.89
CA GLY A 126 -0.40 18.08 -11.36
C GLY A 126 -1.62 18.96 -11.10
N ASP A 127 -1.38 20.24 -10.92
CA ASP A 127 -2.42 21.27 -10.79
C ASP A 127 -3.01 21.57 -12.18
N PHE A 128 -4.15 20.94 -12.53
CA PHE A 128 -4.69 21.02 -13.90
C PHE A 128 -5.55 22.27 -14.12
N ASP A 129 -6.08 22.84 -13.05
CA ASP A 129 -6.96 24.02 -13.10
C ASP A 129 -6.30 25.31 -12.59
N ASN A 130 -5.04 25.24 -12.18
CA ASN A 130 -4.22 26.32 -11.64
C ASN A 130 -4.79 26.93 -10.33
N ASP A 131 -5.41 26.10 -9.48
CA ASP A 131 -5.91 26.54 -8.17
C ASP A 131 -4.85 26.47 -7.06
N GLY A 132 -3.65 25.98 -7.37
CA GLY A 132 -2.53 25.86 -6.45
C GLY A 132 -2.57 24.58 -5.62
N SER A 133 -3.50 23.66 -5.89
CA SER A 133 -3.57 22.34 -5.26
C SER A 133 -3.24 21.26 -6.28
N GLU A 134 -2.41 20.29 -5.90
CA GLU A 134 -2.05 19.20 -6.80
C GLU A 134 -3.22 18.22 -6.98
N ASP A 135 -3.65 18.01 -8.22
CA ASP A 135 -4.70 17.07 -8.61
C ASP A 135 -4.15 15.69 -9.04
N LEU A 136 -5.04 14.70 -9.18
CA LEU A 136 -4.67 13.33 -9.53
C LEU A 136 -5.39 12.84 -10.78
N PHE A 137 -4.63 12.37 -11.78
CA PHE A 137 -5.17 11.57 -12.88
C PHE A 137 -4.76 10.11 -12.75
N ILE A 138 -5.72 9.23 -12.45
CA ILE A 138 -5.50 7.80 -12.24
C ILE A 138 -6.05 7.01 -13.43
N THR A 139 -5.20 6.17 -14.00
CA THR A 139 -5.57 5.24 -15.07
C THR A 139 -5.90 3.87 -14.53
N GLY A 140 -6.81 3.15 -15.18
CA GLY A 140 -7.13 1.79 -14.78
C GLY A 140 -7.90 1.01 -15.82
N TRP A 141 -8.09 -0.28 -15.56
CA TRP A 141 -8.93 -1.11 -16.42
C TRP A 141 -10.40 -0.72 -16.25
N GLY A 142 -11.09 -0.50 -17.37
CA GLY A 142 -12.49 -0.04 -17.43
C GLY A 142 -12.60 1.47 -17.63
N GLU A 143 -11.97 2.25 -16.77
CA GLU A 143 -12.07 3.72 -16.79
C GLU A 143 -10.85 4.40 -16.17
N ASN A 144 -10.63 5.66 -16.58
CA ASN A 144 -9.69 6.59 -15.97
C ASN A 144 -10.46 7.62 -15.16
N VAL A 145 -9.84 8.16 -14.10
CA VAL A 145 -10.46 9.15 -13.22
C VAL A 145 -9.53 10.33 -13.03
N LEU A 146 -10.08 11.54 -13.20
CA LEU A 146 -9.46 12.78 -12.75
C LEU A 146 -10.11 13.18 -11.42
N TYR A 147 -9.29 13.38 -10.40
CA TYR A 147 -9.69 13.90 -9.10
C TYR A 147 -9.16 15.31 -8.97
N ARG A 148 -10.06 16.26 -8.73
CA ARG A 148 -9.69 17.62 -8.37
C ARG A 148 -9.43 17.70 -6.87
N ASN A 149 -8.33 18.27 -6.43
CA ASN A 149 -8.10 18.57 -5.02
C ASN A 149 -8.91 19.82 -4.62
N ASN A 150 -9.70 19.75 -3.55
CA ASN A 150 -10.53 20.85 -3.10
C ASN A 150 -9.78 21.87 -2.21
N GLY A 151 -8.45 21.74 -2.08
CA GLY A 151 -7.60 22.63 -1.28
C GLY A 151 -7.81 22.52 0.23
N ASN A 152 -8.56 21.50 0.69
CA ASN A 152 -8.90 21.28 2.10
C ASN A 152 -8.56 19.85 2.57
N GLY A 153 -7.68 19.17 1.84
CA GLY A 153 -7.29 17.78 2.10
C GLY A 153 -8.31 16.75 1.64
N THR A 154 -9.18 17.10 0.68
CA THR A 154 -10.16 16.21 0.05
C THR A 154 -10.14 16.36 -1.47
N PHE A 155 -10.59 15.32 -2.17
CA PHE A 155 -10.75 15.27 -3.61
C PHE A 155 -12.22 15.07 -4.00
#